data_AF-A0A348B4A1-F1
#
_entry.id   AF-A0A348B4A1-F1
#
_cell.length_a   1.000
_cell.length_b   1.000
_cell.length_c   1.000
_cell.angle_alpha   90.00
_cell.angle_beta   90.00
_cell.angle_gamma   90.00
#
_symmetry.space_group_name_H-M   'P 1'
#
loop_
_entity.id
_entity.type
_entity.pdbx_description
1 polymer ?
#
loop_
_entity_poly.entity_id
_entity_poly.type
_entity_poly.pdbx_seq_one_letter_code
_entity_poly.pdbx_strand_id
1 'polypeptide(L)'
;MGASEWVKKHGELTWFIVLLILVAIFAGWSLSEVANGTSTNYRYGLPLASGVPRPLPNGTLVVNMTAFQWGYTPDVIVAKPGQPVLVILHSRDVVHGFMLKLPDGTVNVDIVPGTFSYVFFYAPTFLATTLGGAASTVG
;
A
#
# COMPACT_ATOMS: atom_id res chain seq x y z
N MET A 1 41.42 -35.37 9.76
CA MET A 1 40.95 -33.98 9.92
C MET A 1 39.86 -33.99 10.99
N GLY A 2 40.05 -33.26 12.10
CA GLY A 2 39.08 -33.24 13.19
C GLY A 2 37.87 -32.35 12.85
N ALA A 3 36.68 -32.70 13.36
CA ALA A 3 35.44 -31.95 13.11
C ALA A 3 35.57 -30.45 13.46
N SER A 4 36.37 -30.09 14.46
CA SER A 4 36.62 -28.70 14.88
C SER A 4 37.44 -27.88 13.87
N GLU A 5 38.38 -28.49 13.15
CA GLU A 5 39.13 -27.80 12.08
C GLU A 5 38.29 -27.62 10.81
N TRP A 6 37.41 -28.58 10.52
CA TRP A 6 36.50 -28.51 9.39
C TRP A 6 35.48 -27.37 9.55
N VAL A 7 34.92 -27.21 10.75
CA VAL A 7 34.00 -26.12 11.10
C VAL A 7 34.69 -24.76 11.07
N LYS A 8 35.94 -24.65 11.52
CA LYS A 8 36.69 -23.37 11.42
C LYS A 8 37.00 -22.99 9.97
N LYS A 9 37.23 -23.98 9.09
CA LYS A 9 37.54 -23.76 7.67
C LYS A 9 36.30 -23.46 6.81
N HIS A 10 35.13 -24.00 7.16
CA HIS A 10 33.91 -23.86 6.35
C HIS A 10 32.73 -23.20 7.09
N GLY A 11 32.92 -22.76 8.33
CA GLY A 11 31.87 -22.16 9.16
C GLY A 11 31.30 -20.89 8.55
N GLU A 12 32.16 -20.02 8.01
CA GLU A 12 31.74 -18.80 7.33
C GLU A 12 30.97 -19.10 6.03
N LEU A 13 31.46 -20.05 5.23
CA LEU A 13 30.75 -20.50 4.01
C LEU A 13 29.38 -21.10 4.35
N THR A 14 29.31 -21.90 5.40
CA THR A 14 28.05 -22.54 5.86
C THR A 14 27.07 -21.49 6.33
N TRP A 15 27.52 -20.53 7.15
CA TRP A 15 26.70 -19.44 7.64
C TRP A 15 26.23 -18.52 6.52
N PHE A 16 27.10 -18.21 5.56
CA PHE A 16 26.76 -17.45 4.37
C PHE A 16 25.65 -18.14 3.55
N ILE A 17 25.75 -19.45 3.34
CA ILE A 17 24.71 -20.23 2.64
C ILE A 17 23.38 -20.16 3.38
N VAL A 18 23.38 -20.32 4.71
CA VAL A 18 22.16 -20.21 5.53
C VAL A 18 21.52 -18.82 5.41
N LEU A 19 22.31 -17.75 5.50
CA LEU A 19 21.81 -16.38 5.33
C LEU A 19 21.26 -16.15 3.92
N LEU A 20 21.92 -16.70 2.88
CA LEU A 20 21.49 -16.55 1.49
C LEU A 20 20.16 -17.26 1.24
N ILE A 21 19.95 -18.44 1.84
CA ILE A 21 18.66 -19.15 1.79
C ILE A 21 17.57 -18.34 2.50
N LEU A 22 17.85 -17.80 3.69
CA LEU A 22 16.88 -16.96 4.42
C LEU A 22 16.50 -15.72 3.61
N VAL A 23 17.47 -15.02 3.01
CA VAL A 23 17.22 -13.87 2.15
C VAL A 23 16.36 -14.28 0.95
N ALA A 24 16.63 -15.42 0.32
CA ALA A 24 15.83 -15.90 -0.81
C ALA A 24 14.38 -16.20 -0.41
N ILE A 25 14.14 -16.77 0.76
CA ILE A 25 12.79 -17.05 1.29
C ILE A 25 12.04 -15.74 1.55
N PHE A 26 12.65 -14.80 2.30
CA PHE A 26 12.01 -13.52 2.61
C PHE A 26 11.77 -12.67 1.36
N ALA A 27 12.73 -12.62 0.44
CA ALA A 27 12.56 -11.92 -0.83
C ALA A 27 11.48 -12.58 -1.70
N GLY A 28 11.43 -13.91 -1.76
CA GLY A 28 10.41 -14.64 -2.50
C GLY A 28 8.99 -14.40 -1.96
N TRP A 29 8.83 -14.43 -0.63
CA TRP A 29 7.57 -14.10 0.02
C TRP A 29 7.17 -12.65 -0.28
N SER A 30 8.09 -11.70 -0.08
CA SER A 30 7.82 -10.28 -0.36
C SER A 30 7.42 -10.02 -1.81
N LEU A 31 8.09 -10.65 -2.78
CA LEU A 31 7.73 -10.55 -4.21
C LEU A 31 6.36 -11.18 -4.51
N SER A 32 6.02 -12.28 -3.85
CA SER A 32 4.69 -12.92 -3.99
C SER A 32 3.57 -12.01 -3.49
N GLU A 33 3.75 -11.33 -2.36
CA GLU A 33 2.75 -10.39 -1.83
C GLU A 33 2.57 -9.17 -2.74
N VAL A 34 3.67 -8.65 -3.29
CA VAL A 34 3.63 -7.55 -4.27
C VAL A 34 2.88 -8.00 -5.53
N ALA A 35 3.18 -9.19 -6.06
CA ALA A 35 2.55 -9.71 -7.27
C ALA A 35 1.05 -10.03 -7.09
N ASN A 36 0.64 -10.46 -5.90
CA ASN A 36 -0.74 -10.88 -5.61
C ASN A 36 -1.66 -9.73 -5.16
N GLY A 37 -1.20 -8.48 -5.09
CA GLY A 37 -2.05 -7.35 -4.71
C GLY A 37 -2.31 -7.23 -3.20
N THR A 38 -1.74 -8.09 -2.36
CA THR A 38 -2.03 -8.14 -0.92
C THR A 38 -1.13 -7.24 -0.08
N SER A 39 -0.09 -6.63 -0.69
CA SER A 39 0.77 -5.69 0.01
C SER A 39 0.08 -4.34 0.13
N THR A 40 -0.15 -3.90 1.36
CA THR A 40 -1.01 -2.75 1.69
C THR A 40 -0.41 -1.39 1.35
N ASN A 41 0.83 -1.34 0.82
CA ASN A 41 1.55 -0.10 0.55
C ASN A 41 2.26 -0.14 -0.81
N TYR A 42 1.50 0.00 -1.90
CA TYR A 42 2.09 0.23 -3.21
C TYR A 42 2.52 1.70 -3.34
N ARG A 43 3.79 1.98 -3.01
CA ARG A 43 4.45 3.24 -3.35
C ARG A 43 4.96 3.15 -4.80
N TYR A 44 4.57 4.10 -5.64
CA TYR A 44 5.00 4.17 -7.05
C TYR A 44 6.52 4.38 -7.15
N GLY A 45 7.19 3.59 -8.00
CA GLY A 45 8.64 3.72 -8.21
C GLY A 45 9.33 2.61 -9.03
N LEU A 46 8.67 1.49 -9.32
CA LEU A 46 9.19 0.45 -10.23
C LEU A 46 8.41 0.44 -11.55
N PRO A 47 9.06 0.16 -12.70
CA PRO A 47 8.47 0.22 -14.04
C PRO A 47 7.48 -0.93 -14.34
N LEU A 48 7.18 -1.78 -13.35
CA LEU A 48 6.23 -2.87 -13.48
C LEU A 48 4.94 -2.49 -12.76
N ALA A 49 3.90 -2.30 -13.56
CA ALA A 49 2.49 -2.28 -13.18
C ALA A 49 2.13 -1.39 -11.97
N SER A 50 1.56 -0.22 -12.28
CA SER A 50 0.63 0.46 -11.39
C SER A 50 -0.30 -0.57 -10.71
N GLY A 51 -0.34 -0.61 -9.38
CA GLY A 51 -1.25 -1.50 -8.62
C GLY A 51 -2.74 -1.26 -8.88
N VAL A 52 -3.08 -0.29 -9.73
CA VAL A 52 -4.40 -0.11 -10.31
C VAL A 52 -4.68 -1.21 -11.34
N PRO A 53 -5.69 -2.08 -11.13
CA PRO A 53 -6.09 -3.05 -12.12
C PRO A 53 -6.47 -2.38 -13.46
N ARG A 54 -5.97 -2.91 -14.57
CA ARG A 54 -6.33 -2.50 -15.93
C ARG A 54 -6.92 -3.70 -16.68
N PRO A 55 -8.18 -3.65 -17.16
CA PRO A 55 -9.13 -2.56 -17.02
C PRO A 55 -9.62 -2.37 -15.58
N LEU A 56 -10.04 -1.15 -15.24
CA LEU A 56 -10.68 -0.88 -13.95
C LEU A 56 -11.95 -1.74 -13.84
N PRO A 57 -12.25 -2.31 -12.65
CA PRO A 57 -13.52 -2.98 -12.42
C PRO A 57 -14.71 -2.08 -12.77
N ASN A 58 -15.75 -2.65 -13.36
CA ASN A 58 -16.96 -1.91 -13.70
C ASN A 58 -17.58 -1.29 -12.42
N GLY A 59 -17.93 0.00 -12.50
CA GLY A 59 -18.46 0.73 -11.35
C GLY A 59 -17.41 1.31 -10.40
N THR A 60 -16.14 1.37 -10.81
CA THR A 60 -15.08 2.04 -10.03
C THR A 60 -15.40 3.52 -9.83
N LEU A 61 -15.39 3.96 -8.57
CA LEU A 61 -15.46 5.37 -8.22
C LEU A 61 -14.08 6.00 -8.38
N VAL A 62 -13.94 6.97 -9.29
CA VAL A 62 -12.70 7.72 -9.46
C VAL A 62 -12.81 9.04 -8.71
N VAL A 63 -11.94 9.24 -7.71
CA VAL A 63 -11.89 10.44 -6.87
C VAL A 63 -10.61 11.20 -7.19
N ASN A 64 -10.74 12.42 -7.71
CA ASN A 64 -9.60 13.32 -7.83
C ASN A 64 -9.47 14.13 -6.53
N MET A 65 -8.34 13.97 -5.85
CA MET A 65 -8.10 14.56 -4.54
C MET A 65 -6.81 15.39 -4.55
N THR A 66 -6.95 16.64 -4.13
CA THR A 66 -5.86 17.60 -3.95
C THR A 66 -5.46 17.62 -2.49
N ALA A 67 -4.19 17.35 -2.20
CA ALA A 67 -3.57 17.61 -0.90
C ALA A 67 -2.96 19.02 -0.87
N PHE A 68 -3.16 19.71 0.24
CA PHE A 68 -2.55 21.00 0.54
C PHE A 68 -2.26 21.08 2.03
N GLN A 69 -1.53 22.11 2.45
CA GLN A 69 -1.16 22.25 3.85
C GLN A 69 -2.38 22.15 4.79
N TRP A 70 -2.35 21.14 5.67
CA TRP A 70 -3.39 20.84 6.67
C TRP A 70 -4.74 20.36 6.14
N GLY A 71 -4.85 19.89 4.88
CA GLY A 71 -6.13 19.40 4.38
C GLY A 71 -6.10 18.66 3.04
N TYR A 72 -7.28 18.15 2.70
CA TYR A 72 -7.57 17.47 1.44
C TYR A 72 -8.83 18.06 0.81
N THR A 73 -8.90 18.06 -0.52
CA THR A 73 -10.12 18.41 -1.27
C THR A 73 -10.34 17.38 -2.37
N PRO A 74 -11.44 16.60 -2.35
CA PRO A 74 -12.44 16.54 -1.29
C PRO A 74 -11.85 15.96 0.01
N ASP A 75 -12.42 16.34 1.15
CA ASP A 75 -12.09 15.81 2.47
C ASP A 75 -12.87 14.53 2.80
N VAL A 76 -14.00 14.30 2.11
CA VAL A 76 -14.85 13.12 2.27
C VAL A 76 -14.96 12.33 0.96
N ILE A 77 -14.76 11.01 1.04
CA ILE A 77 -15.03 10.07 -0.04
C ILE A 77 -16.33 9.32 0.25
N VAL A 78 -17.31 9.42 -0.65
CA VAL A 78 -18.59 8.71 -0.55
C VAL A 78 -18.62 7.58 -1.57
N ALA A 79 -18.53 6.34 -1.10
CA ALA A 79 -18.57 5.12 -1.92
C ALA A 79 -19.65 4.16 -1.42
N LYS A 80 -20.19 3.32 -2.30
CA LYS A 80 -21.08 2.23 -1.91
C LYS A 80 -20.28 1.12 -1.21
N PRO A 81 -20.88 0.35 -0.27
CA PRO A 81 -20.20 -0.77 0.35
C PRO A 81 -19.67 -1.77 -0.68
N GLY A 82 -18.40 -2.18 -0.58
CA GLY A 82 -17.74 -3.08 -1.53
C GLY A 82 -17.40 -2.47 -2.89
N GLN A 83 -17.67 -1.18 -3.12
CA GLN A 83 -17.37 -0.52 -4.40
C GLN A 83 -15.85 -0.34 -4.57
N PRO A 84 -15.29 -0.65 -5.75
CA PRO A 84 -13.90 -0.33 -6.05
C PRO A 84 -13.72 1.20 -6.15
N VAL A 85 -12.69 1.72 -5.49
CA VAL A 85 -12.36 3.16 -5.45
C VAL A 85 -10.94 3.38 -5.94
N LEU A 86 -10.78 4.29 -6.90
CA LEU A 86 -9.50 4.81 -7.35
C LEU A 86 -9.38 6.27 -6.92
N VAL A 87 -8.41 6.57 -6.06
CA VAL A 87 -8.10 7.94 -5.65
C VAL A 87 -6.87 8.41 -6.42
N ILE A 88 -7.03 9.50 -7.17
CA ILE A 88 -5.96 10.21 -7.86
C ILE A 88 -5.54 11.34 -6.95
N LEU A 89 -4.37 11.22 -6.35
CA LEU A 89 -3.81 12.16 -5.38
C LEU A 89 -2.80 13.07 -6.08
N HIS A 90 -2.93 14.37 -5.88
CA HIS A 90 -1.89 15.33 -6.27
C HIS A 90 -1.70 16.37 -5.16
N SER A 91 -0.47 16.84 -4.99
CA SER A 91 -0.17 17.90 -4.03
C SER A 91 -0.05 19.25 -4.72
N ARG A 92 -0.62 20.28 -4.09
CA ARG A 92 -0.55 21.68 -4.56
C ARG A 92 0.75 22.38 -4.12
N ASP A 93 1.33 22.00 -2.98
CA ASP A 93 2.38 22.77 -2.31
C ASP A 93 3.60 21.92 -1.93
N VAL A 94 3.52 21.14 -0.86
CA VAL A 94 4.63 20.34 -0.31
C VAL A 94 4.32 18.85 -0.35
N VAL A 95 5.30 18.00 -0.01
CA VAL A 95 5.05 16.56 0.10
C VAL A 95 4.08 16.31 1.26
N HIS A 96 2.97 15.62 0.98
CA HIS A 96 1.98 15.20 1.98
C HIS A 96 1.92 13.68 2.07
N GLY A 97 1.59 13.15 3.25
CA GLY A 97 1.34 11.72 3.43
C GLY A 97 -0.17 11.45 3.48
N PHE A 98 -0.66 10.59 2.61
CA PHE A 98 -2.04 10.08 2.64
C PHE A 98 -2.07 8.71 3.28
N MET A 99 -2.74 8.62 4.43
CA MET A 99 -2.92 7.38 5.16
C MET A 99 -4.40 7.07 5.32
N LEU A 100 -4.80 5.88 4.90
CA LEU A 100 -6.16 5.35 5.04
C LEU A 100 -6.08 3.96 5.68
N LYS A 101 -6.72 3.80 6.84
CA LYS A 101 -6.82 2.52 7.53
C LYS A 101 -8.11 1.81 7.12
N LEU A 102 -7.96 0.72 6.41
CA LEU A 102 -9.02 -0.17 6.00
C LEU A 102 -8.99 -1.48 6.83
N PRO A 103 -10.05 -2.29 6.79
CA PRO A 103 -10.11 -3.57 7.50
C PRO A 103 -9.14 -4.61 6.94
N ASP A 104 -8.86 -4.53 5.65
CA ASP A 104 -7.96 -5.39 4.88
C ASP A 104 -6.50 -4.88 4.87
N GLY A 105 -6.25 -3.67 5.36
CA GLY A 105 -4.91 -3.09 5.31
C GLY A 105 -4.84 -1.61 5.64
N THR A 106 -3.62 -1.07 5.70
CA THR A 106 -3.42 0.39 5.75
C THR A 106 -2.78 0.83 4.46
N VAL A 107 -3.45 1.71 3.73
CA VAL A 107 -2.85 2.44 2.62
C VAL A 107 -2.05 3.58 3.21
N ASN A 108 -0.77 3.67 2.88
CA ASN A 108 0.08 4.80 3.20
C ASN A 108 0.91 5.16 1.97
N VAL A 109 0.70 6.36 1.42
CA VAL A 109 1.40 6.85 0.24
C VAL A 109 1.82 8.30 0.41
N ASP A 110 2.96 8.64 -0.16
CA ASP A 110 3.38 10.03 -0.28
C ASP A 110 2.80 10.67 -1.55
N ILE A 111 2.44 11.93 -1.42
CA ILE A 111 1.94 12.79 -2.48
C ILE A 111 2.99 13.86 -2.74
N VAL A 112 3.74 13.68 -3.81
CA VAL A 112 4.82 14.60 -4.20
C VAL A 112 4.27 15.67 -5.15
N PRO A 113 4.54 16.97 -4.91
CA PRO A 113 4.13 18.04 -5.84
C PRO A 113 4.65 17.79 -7.26
N GLY A 114 3.80 18.02 -8.25
CA GLY A 114 4.13 17.84 -9.67
C GLY A 114 4.02 16.40 -10.19
N THR A 115 3.68 15.42 -9.33
CA THR A 115 3.41 14.03 -9.74
C THR A 115 2.07 13.55 -9.19
N PHE A 116 1.39 12.67 -9.93
CA PHE A 116 0.16 12.01 -9.46
C PHE A 116 0.50 10.70 -8.74
N SER A 117 -0.05 10.53 -7.55
CA SER A 117 -0.07 9.26 -6.82
C SER A 117 -1.45 8.62 -6.97
N TYR A 118 -1.53 7.29 -7.11
CA TYR A 118 -2.81 6.60 -7.31
C TYR A 118 -3.05 5.54 -6.25
N VAL A 119 -4.18 5.59 -5.57
CA VAL A 119 -4.54 4.61 -4.54
C VAL A 119 -5.76 3.83 -5.02
N PHE A 120 -5.66 2.50 -5.03
CA PHE A 120 -6.79 1.63 -5.36
C PHE A 120 -7.15 0.77 -4.15
N PHE A 121 -8.42 0.74 -3.78
CA PHE A 121 -8.94 -0.09 -2.70
C PHE A 121 -10.42 -0.43 -2.89
N TYR A 122 -10.92 -1.39 -2.13
CA TYR A 122 -12.35 -1.70 -2.05
C TYR A 122 -12.95 -1.04 -0.81
N ALA A 123 -14.07 -0.33 -0.99
CA ALA A 123 -14.79 0.22 0.14
C ALA A 123 -15.25 -0.90 1.09
N PRO A 124 -15.17 -0.71 2.42
CA PRO A 124 -15.58 -1.73 3.37
C PRO A 124 -17.04 -2.14 3.15
N THR A 125 -17.31 -3.45 3.24
CA THR A 125 -18.65 -4.03 3.00
C THR A 125 -19.56 -3.95 4.21
N PHE A 126 -18.99 -3.75 5.41
CA PHE A 126 -19.80 -3.41 6.57
C PHE A 126 -20.26 -1.97 6.44
N LEU A 127 -21.54 -1.72 6.72
CA LEU A 127 -22.00 -0.38 7.07
C LEU A 127 -21.02 0.15 8.10
N ALA A 128 -20.46 1.34 7.88
CA ALA A 128 -19.66 2.03 8.87
C ALA A 128 -20.53 2.22 10.12
N THR A 129 -20.56 1.21 10.99
CA THR A 129 -21.09 1.30 12.34
C THR A 129 -20.13 2.23 13.05
N THR A 130 -20.41 3.52 12.93
CA THR A 130 -20.15 4.57 13.92
C THR A 130 -19.11 4.20 14.98
N LEU A 131 -17.83 4.19 14.59
CA LEU A 131 -16.75 4.30 15.56
C LEU A 131 -16.21 5.74 15.51
N GLY A 132 -16.88 6.58 16.31
CA GLY A 132 -16.30 7.77 16.92
C GLY A 132 -16.03 8.96 16.01
N GLY A 133 -17.06 9.80 15.80
CA GLY A 133 -16.88 11.15 15.25
C GLY A 133 -18.12 11.63 14.49
N ALA A 134 -19.04 12.27 15.21
CA ALA A 134 -20.25 12.95 14.75
C ALA A 134 -20.39 13.20 13.23
N ALA A 135 -21.10 12.30 12.54
CA ALA A 135 -21.80 12.67 11.32
C ALA A 135 -23.11 13.36 11.74
N SER A 136 -23.06 14.69 11.79
CA SER A 136 -24.22 15.56 11.92
C SER A 136 -25.10 15.40 10.68
N THR A 137 -26.22 14.71 10.85
CA THR A 137 -27.40 14.87 10.00
C THR A 137 -27.85 16.33 10.02
N VAL A 138 -27.84 16.97 8.87
CA VAL A 138 -28.68 18.15 8.55
C VAL A 138 -29.22 17.82 7.16
N GLY A 139 -30.52 17.56 6.98
CA GLY A 139 -31.63 18.44 7.31
C GLY A 139 -32.12 19.01 5.99
#